data_AF-A0A2M7F0A0-F1
#
_entry.id   AF-A0A2M7F0A0-F1
#
_cell.length_a   1.000
_cell.length_b   1.000
_cell.length_c   1.000
_cell.angle_alpha   90.00
_cell.angle_beta   90.00
_cell.angle_gamma   90.00
#
_symmetry.space_group_name_H-M   'P 1'
#
loop_
_entity.id
_entity.type
_entity.pdbx_description
1 polymer ?
#
loop_
_entity_poly.entity_id
_entity_poly.type
_entity_poly.pdbx_seq_one_letter_code
_entity_poly.pdbx_strand_id
1 'polypeptide(L)'
;MTWYGTIFELIDMRSFSNLWYWIALAVTWSSASHWVLGVPWDMAMRARRGRSPQAAADFEDMVRINTNRLRFVARESGMLLAGLVAFVLTSLALLGFVYRNEFAQALFFLGLPLTLVGALSLHTAHVVRERGLAGVDLIRRLYWHRLITQIIGMVSIFVTVIWGMYQNITSQVLG
;
A
#
# COMPACT_ATOMS: atom_id res chain seq x y z
N MET A 1 28.05 1.55 22.78
CA MET A 1 27.18 1.96 21.67
C MET A 1 25.82 1.35 21.93
N THR A 2 24.81 2.18 22.15
CA THR A 2 23.44 1.74 22.44
C THR A 2 22.86 1.09 21.18
N TRP A 3 22.08 0.02 21.32
CA TRP A 3 21.39 -0.68 20.22
C TRP A 3 20.64 0.26 19.27
N TYR A 4 20.18 1.41 19.77
CA TYR A 4 19.65 2.51 18.97
C TYR A 4 20.62 3.00 17.89
N GLY A 5 21.90 3.21 18.23
CA GLY A 5 22.94 3.65 17.28
C GLY A 5 23.14 2.67 16.14
N THR A 6 23.10 1.37 16.39
CA THR A 6 23.22 0.32 15.36
C THR A 6 22.01 0.27 14.43
N ILE A 7 20.80 0.53 14.95
CA ILE A 7 19.59 0.64 14.12
C ILE A 7 19.64 1.91 13.25
N PHE A 8 20.14 3.03 13.79
CA PHE A 8 20.31 4.26 13.00
C PHE A 8 21.46 4.17 11.98
N GLU A 9 22.53 3.41 12.25
CA GLU A 9 23.54 3.05 11.24
C GLU A 9 22.98 2.10 10.17
N LEU A 10 22.06 1.20 10.52
CA LEU A 10 21.34 0.38 9.54
C LEU A 10 20.27 1.18 8.78
N ILE A 11 19.88 2.36 9.26
CA ILE A 11 19.08 3.35 8.55
C ILE A 11 20.01 4.52 8.16
N ASP A 12 21.20 4.21 7.65
CA ASP A 12 22.10 5.26 7.18
C ASP A 12 21.45 6.06 6.02
N MET A 13 21.89 7.30 5.86
CA MET A 13 21.41 8.33 4.92
C MET A 13 21.44 7.92 3.43
N ARG A 14 21.89 6.70 3.11
CA ARG A 14 21.85 6.05 1.80
C ARG A 14 20.78 4.97 1.72
N SER A 15 19.52 5.38 1.87
CA SER A 15 18.37 4.49 1.94
C SER A 15 18.27 3.49 0.78
N PHE A 16 18.67 3.86 -0.44
CA PHE A 16 18.61 2.96 -1.61
C PHE A 16 19.80 2.01 -1.72
N SER A 17 20.91 2.30 -1.05
CA SER A 17 22.06 1.41 -0.92
C SER A 17 21.90 0.40 0.21
N ASN A 18 20.99 0.66 1.16
CA ASN A 18 20.82 -0.14 2.35
C ASN A 18 19.69 -1.17 2.20
N LEU A 19 19.90 -2.37 2.73
CA LEU A 19 18.95 -3.47 2.68
C LEU A 19 17.62 -3.15 3.41
N TRP A 20 17.62 -2.25 4.40
CA TRP A 20 16.42 -1.93 5.19
C TRP A 20 15.25 -1.53 4.30
N TYR A 21 15.51 -0.69 3.29
CA TYR A 21 14.47 -0.14 2.44
C TYR A 21 13.84 -1.22 1.57
N TRP A 22 14.68 -2.10 1.02
CA TRP A 22 14.24 -3.22 0.19
C TRP A 22 13.43 -4.25 0.97
N ILE A 23 13.82 -4.53 2.22
CA ILE A 23 13.02 -5.37 3.13
C ILE A 23 11.67 -4.71 3.41
N ALA A 24 11.66 -3.43 3.78
CA ALA A 24 10.42 -2.70 4.04
C ALA A 24 9.50 -2.71 2.81
N LEU A 25 10.04 -2.41 1.63
CA LEU A 25 9.33 -2.44 0.36
C LEU A 25 8.72 -3.83 0.07
N ALA A 26 9.50 -4.90 0.23
CA ALA A 26 9.04 -6.27 0.01
C ALA A 26 7.92 -6.68 0.98
N VAL A 27 8.10 -6.40 2.28
CA VAL A 27 7.09 -6.71 3.31
C VAL A 27 5.80 -5.92 3.09
N THR A 28 5.93 -4.63 2.77
CA THR A 28 4.79 -3.75 2.47
C THR A 28 4.00 -4.26 1.28
N TRP A 29 4.65 -4.58 0.16
CA TRP A 29 3.96 -5.03 -1.05
C TRP A 29 3.43 -6.45 -0.94
N SER A 30 4.11 -7.34 -0.23
CA SER A 30 3.60 -8.67 0.13
C SER A 30 2.29 -8.55 0.92
N SER A 31 2.29 -7.70 1.94
CA SER A 31 1.10 -7.45 2.77
C SER A 31 -0.03 -6.81 1.96
N ALA A 32 0.24 -5.73 1.22
CA ALA A 32 -0.75 -5.04 0.40
C ALA A 32 -1.38 -5.93 -0.69
N SER A 33 -0.62 -6.90 -1.21
CA SER A 33 -1.11 -7.85 -2.21
C SER A 33 -1.94 -9.01 -1.63
N HIS A 34 -1.71 -9.34 -0.35
CA HIS A 34 -2.44 -10.40 0.35
C HIS A 34 -3.80 -9.92 0.87
N TRP A 35 -3.86 -8.71 1.42
CA TRP A 35 -5.05 -8.13 2.04
C TRP A 35 -5.81 -7.24 1.06
N VAL A 36 -6.82 -7.80 0.40
CA VAL A 36 -7.66 -7.12 -0.60
C VAL A 36 -8.88 -6.56 0.10
N LEU A 37 -9.00 -5.23 0.20
CA LEU A 37 -10.09 -4.57 0.95
C LEU A 37 -10.16 -5.04 2.42
N GLY A 38 -9.03 -5.40 3.03
CA GLY A 38 -8.96 -5.96 4.38
C GLY A 38 -9.36 -7.44 4.49
N VAL A 39 -9.64 -8.10 3.36
CA VAL A 39 -10.00 -9.52 3.31
C VAL A 39 -8.86 -10.36 2.71
N PRO A 40 -8.45 -11.47 3.36
CA PRO A 40 -7.49 -12.40 2.80
C PRO A 40 -7.94 -12.98 1.46
N TRP A 41 -7.07 -12.97 0.45
CA TRP A 41 -7.42 -13.44 -0.90
C TRP A 41 -7.78 -14.94 -0.97
N ASP A 42 -7.29 -15.76 -0.05
CA ASP A 42 -7.63 -17.18 0.05
C ASP A 42 -9.13 -17.39 0.36
N MET A 43 -9.77 -16.50 1.13
CA MET A 43 -11.21 -16.55 1.38
C MET A 43 -12.00 -16.31 0.08
N ALA A 44 -11.59 -15.33 -0.72
CA ALA A 44 -12.20 -15.06 -2.03
C ALA A 44 -12.09 -16.27 -2.97
N MET A 45 -10.92 -16.94 -2.98
CA MET A 45 -10.72 -18.15 -3.78
C MET A 45 -11.55 -19.33 -3.29
N ARG A 46 -11.72 -19.49 -1.97
CA ARG A 46 -12.57 -20.53 -1.37
C ARG A 46 -14.05 -20.29 -1.71
N ALA A 47 -14.52 -19.06 -1.57
CA ALA A 47 -15.87 -18.66 -1.96
C ALA A 47 -16.13 -18.93 -3.45
N ARG A 48 -15.19 -18.57 -4.33
CA ARG A 48 -15.31 -18.81 -5.79
C ARG A 48 -15.40 -20.29 -6.17
N ARG A 49 -14.74 -21.18 -5.42
CA ARG A 49 -14.76 -22.62 -5.70
C ARG A 49 -16.10 -23.28 -5.39
N GLY A 50 -16.98 -22.63 -4.63
CA GLY A 50 -18.35 -23.12 -4.38
C GLY A 50 -18.44 -24.44 -3.60
N ARG A 51 -17.36 -24.87 -2.92
CA ARG A 51 -17.33 -26.18 -2.22
C ARG A 51 -18.12 -26.20 -0.92
N SER A 52 -18.41 -25.03 -0.33
CA SER A 52 -19.22 -24.90 0.88
C SER A 52 -20.03 -23.59 0.81
N PRO A 53 -21.35 -23.63 1.06
CA PRO A 53 -22.17 -22.42 1.21
C PRO A 53 -21.67 -21.48 2.32
N GLN A 54 -21.09 -22.04 3.39
CA GLN A 54 -20.54 -21.26 4.51
C GLN A 54 -19.34 -20.43 4.07
N ALA A 55 -18.47 -20.96 3.20
CA ALA A 55 -17.29 -20.23 2.74
C ALA A 55 -17.64 -18.97 1.93
N ALA A 56 -18.77 -18.97 1.22
CA ALA A 56 -19.26 -17.80 0.51
C ALA A 56 -19.85 -16.77 1.50
N ALA A 57 -20.65 -17.23 2.47
CA ALA A 57 -21.22 -16.38 3.51
C ALA A 57 -20.14 -15.69 4.36
N ASP A 58 -19.14 -16.44 4.83
CA ASP A 58 -18.02 -15.92 5.63
C ASP A 58 -17.24 -14.84 4.86
N PHE A 59 -17.02 -15.05 3.57
CA PHE A 59 -16.35 -14.09 2.70
C PHE A 59 -17.16 -12.81 2.55
N GLU A 60 -18.46 -12.91 2.26
CA GLU A 60 -19.35 -11.75 2.13
C GLU A 60 -19.46 -10.96 3.44
N ASP A 61 -19.56 -11.66 4.57
CA ASP A 61 -19.60 -11.05 5.90
C ASP A 61 -18.29 -10.30 6.21
N MET A 62 -17.14 -10.90 5.91
CA MET A 62 -15.84 -10.25 6.09
C MET A 62 -15.70 -8.99 5.22
N VAL A 63 -16.19 -9.04 3.97
CA VAL A 63 -16.22 -7.87 3.09
C VAL A 63 -17.19 -6.80 3.63
N ARG A 64 -18.37 -7.20 4.13
CA ARG A 64 -19.32 -6.27 4.76
C ARG A 64 -18.70 -5.54 5.95
N ILE A 65 -18.03 -6.26 6.84
CA ILE A 65 -17.38 -5.68 8.03
C ILE A 65 -16.29 -4.67 7.61
N ASN A 66 -15.41 -5.07 6.69
CA ASN A 66 -14.31 -4.20 6.25
C ASN A 66 -14.81 -2.96 5.49
N THR A 67 -15.82 -3.11 4.63
CA THR A 67 -16.41 -1.97 3.91
C THR A 67 -17.10 -1.00 4.83
N ASN A 68 -17.81 -1.48 5.85
CA ASN A 68 -18.42 -0.62 6.88
C ASN A 68 -17.36 0.15 7.67
N ARG A 69 -16.29 -0.53 8.11
CA ARG A 69 -15.18 0.11 8.83
C ARG A 69 -14.47 1.19 8.00
N LEU A 70 -14.17 0.89 6.73
CA LEU A 70 -13.54 1.85 5.82
C LEU A 70 -14.43 3.09 5.59
N ARG A 71 -15.73 2.87 5.37
CA ARG A 71 -16.70 3.98 5.19
C ARG A 71 -16.89 4.80 6.46
N PHE A 72 -16.87 4.17 7.63
CA PHE A 72 -16.95 4.85 8.92
C PHE A 72 -15.77 5.81 9.10
N VAL A 73 -14.54 5.33 8.95
CA VAL A 73 -13.33 6.18 9.02
C VAL A 73 -13.38 7.30 8.00
N ALA A 74 -13.75 6.99 6.74
CA ALA A 74 -13.84 7.99 5.69
C ALA A 74 -14.91 9.07 5.96
N ARG A 75 -16.03 8.72 6.61
CA ARG A 75 -17.09 9.68 6.95
C ARG A 75 -16.71 10.58 8.12
N GLU A 76 -16.11 10.02 9.17
CA GLU A 76 -15.79 10.79 10.38
C GLU A 76 -14.52 11.62 10.25
N SER A 77 -13.51 11.07 9.56
CA SER A 77 -12.16 11.62 9.54
C SER A 77 -11.57 11.77 8.14
N GLY A 78 -12.33 11.46 7.08
CA GLY A 78 -11.79 11.40 5.72
C GLY A 78 -11.18 12.70 5.23
N MET A 79 -11.80 13.85 5.52
CA MET A 79 -11.27 15.16 5.12
C MET A 79 -9.98 15.50 5.85
N LEU A 80 -9.94 15.26 7.17
CA LEU A 80 -8.79 15.51 8.01
C LEU A 80 -7.61 14.59 7.65
N LEU A 81 -7.91 13.30 7.44
CA LEU A 81 -6.94 12.29 7.01
C LEU A 81 -6.40 12.59 5.61
N ALA A 82 -7.26 12.99 4.67
CA ALA A 82 -6.82 13.37 3.32
C ALA A 82 -5.88 14.59 3.36
N GLY A 83 -6.23 15.61 4.16
CA GLY A 83 -5.37 16.78 4.36
C GLY A 83 -4.02 16.40 4.99
N LEU A 84 -4.03 15.55 6.03
CA LEU A 84 -2.81 15.09 6.68
C LEU A 84 -1.93 14.26 5.74
N VAL A 85 -2.51 13.33 4.98
CA VAL A 85 -1.77 12.52 4.00
C VAL A 85 -1.19 13.40 2.89
N ALA A 86 -1.96 14.35 2.36
CA ALA A 86 -1.46 15.29 1.37
C ALA A 86 -0.32 16.16 1.91
N PHE A 87 -0.45 16.66 3.15
CA PHE A 87 0.59 17.42 3.83
C PHE A 87 1.87 16.62 4.03
N VAL A 88 1.76 15.39 4.53
CA VAL A 88 2.91 14.49 4.76
C VAL A 88 3.59 14.14 3.43
N LEU A 89 2.82 13.74 2.40
CA LEU A 89 3.39 13.41 1.09
C LEU A 89 4.06 14.62 0.44
N THR A 90 3.47 15.81 0.54
CA THR A 90 4.07 17.05 0.02
C THR A 90 5.35 17.39 0.76
N SER A 91 5.34 17.28 2.10
CA SER A 91 6.54 17.52 2.92
C SER A 91 7.65 16.54 2.57
N LEU A 92 7.34 15.24 2.41
CA LEU A 92 8.29 14.23 1.96
C LEU A 92 8.80 14.51 0.55
N ALA A 93 7.96 14.99 -0.37
CA ALA A 93 8.38 15.38 -1.71
C ALA A 93 9.35 16.56 -1.68
N LEU A 94 9.05 17.61 -0.91
CA LEU A 94 9.94 18.77 -0.77
C LEU A 94 11.27 18.38 -0.13
N LEU A 95 11.24 17.68 1.01
CA LEU A 95 12.45 17.20 1.68
C LEU A 95 13.26 16.26 0.77
N GLY A 96 12.57 15.37 0.07
CA GLY A 96 13.19 14.37 -0.79
C GLY A 96 13.84 14.97 -2.03
N PHE A 97 13.10 15.73 -2.81
CA PHE A 97 13.53 16.16 -4.14
C PHE A 97 14.15 17.56 -4.16
N VAL A 98 13.69 18.49 -3.32
CA VAL A 98 14.24 19.86 -3.25
C VAL A 98 15.47 19.91 -2.34
N TYR A 99 15.34 19.38 -1.12
CA TYR A 99 16.45 19.34 -0.16
C TYR A 99 17.35 18.11 -0.33
N ARG A 100 17.08 17.27 -1.34
CA ARG A 100 17.89 16.09 -1.71
C ARG A 100 18.08 15.08 -0.56
N ASN A 101 17.10 14.97 0.34
CA ASN A 101 17.14 14.00 1.43
C ASN A 101 16.71 12.61 0.93
N GLU A 102 17.65 11.66 0.88
CA GLU A 102 17.39 10.32 0.34
C GLU A 102 16.36 9.53 1.16
N PHE A 103 16.37 9.66 2.49
CA PHE A 103 15.41 9.00 3.36
C PHE A 103 13.98 9.47 3.09
N ALA A 104 13.77 10.77 2.90
CA ALA A 104 12.47 11.33 2.54
C ALA A 104 12.01 10.85 1.15
N GLN A 105 12.91 10.69 0.18
CA GLN A 105 12.58 10.08 -1.12
C GLN A 105 12.12 8.63 -0.94
N ALA A 106 12.84 7.84 -0.16
CA ALA A 106 12.49 6.45 0.12
C ALA A 106 11.09 6.32 0.75
N LEU A 107 10.80 7.14 1.77
CA LEU A 107 9.47 7.20 2.38
C LEU A 107 8.40 7.68 1.40
N PHE A 108 8.71 8.63 0.52
CA PHE A 108 7.77 9.09 -0.51
C PHE A 108 7.42 7.98 -1.50
N PHE A 109 8.42 7.24 -2.00
CA PHE A 109 8.21 6.11 -2.91
C PHE A 109 7.42 4.96 -2.27
N LEU A 110 7.48 4.80 -0.96
CA LEU A 110 6.67 3.83 -0.22
C LEU A 110 5.25 4.37 0.04
N GLY A 111 5.13 5.62 0.48
CA GLY A 111 3.87 6.22 0.93
C GLY A 111 2.91 6.61 -0.19
N LEU A 112 3.41 7.16 -1.30
CA LEU A 112 2.58 7.60 -2.43
C LEU A 112 1.73 6.45 -3.01
N PRO A 113 2.32 5.31 -3.41
CA PRO A 113 1.50 4.23 -3.99
C PRO A 113 0.59 3.56 -2.98
N LEU A 114 0.98 3.47 -1.70
CA LEU A 114 0.06 3.01 -0.65
C LEU A 114 -1.14 3.93 -0.49
N THR A 115 -0.95 5.24 -0.67
CA THR A 115 -2.06 6.20 -0.67
C THR A 115 -3.03 5.95 -1.82
N LEU A 116 -2.51 5.62 -3.02
CA LEU A 116 -3.34 5.22 -4.17
C LEU A 116 -4.13 3.93 -3.89
N VAL A 117 -3.50 2.93 -3.25
CA VAL A 117 -4.17 1.68 -2.83
C VAL A 117 -5.24 1.96 -1.78
N GLY A 118 -4.98 2.86 -0.83
CA GLY A 118 -5.96 3.33 0.15
C GLY A 118 -7.18 3.99 -0.51
N ALA A 119 -6.96 4.91 -1.45
CA ALA A 119 -8.02 5.55 -2.22
C ALA A 119 -8.83 4.53 -3.05
N LEU A 120 -8.16 3.59 -3.71
CA LEU A 120 -8.80 2.48 -4.43
C LEU A 120 -9.66 1.62 -3.49
N SER A 121 -9.19 1.37 -2.27
CA SER A 121 -9.92 0.60 -1.24
C SER A 121 -11.20 1.33 -0.81
N LEU A 122 -11.12 2.63 -0.55
CA LEU A 122 -12.29 3.46 -0.24
C LEU A 122 -13.29 3.45 -1.41
N HIS A 123 -12.82 3.70 -2.63
CA HIS A 123 -13.68 3.68 -3.81
C HIS A 123 -14.35 2.31 -4.01
N THR A 124 -13.60 1.22 -3.81
CA THR A 124 -14.13 -0.14 -3.91
C THR A 124 -15.19 -0.40 -2.83
N ALA A 125 -14.94 0.01 -1.59
CA ALA A 125 -15.90 -0.12 -0.48
C ALA A 125 -17.19 0.67 -0.74
N HIS A 126 -17.07 1.87 -1.31
CA HIS A 126 -18.21 2.68 -1.74
C HIS A 126 -19.06 1.94 -2.77
N VAL A 127 -18.44 1.50 -3.87
CA VAL A 127 -19.13 0.79 -4.97
C VAL A 127 -19.79 -0.50 -4.50
N VAL A 128 -19.11 -1.30 -3.66
CA VAL A 128 -19.66 -2.56 -3.12
C VAL A 128 -20.94 -2.30 -2.32
N ARG A 129 -20.95 -1.27 -1.46
CA ARG A 129 -22.14 -0.95 -0.66
C ARG A 129 -23.25 -0.27 -1.45
N GLU A 130 -22.93 0.65 -2.34
CA GLU A 130 -23.92 1.38 -3.13
C GLU A 130 -24.64 0.49 -4.15
N ARG A 131 -23.91 -0.44 -4.78
CA ARG A 131 -24.49 -1.37 -5.75
C ARG A 131 -24.96 -2.69 -5.14
N GLY A 132 -24.79 -2.89 -3.84
CA GLY A 132 -25.16 -4.12 -3.15
C GLY A 132 -24.50 -5.37 -3.75
N LEU A 133 -23.24 -5.27 -4.17
CA LEU A 133 -22.55 -6.38 -4.84
C LEU A 133 -22.45 -7.61 -3.92
N ALA A 134 -22.85 -8.77 -4.44
CA ALA A 134 -22.83 -10.06 -3.74
C ALA A 134 -22.36 -11.18 -4.69
N GLY A 135 -22.05 -12.35 -4.12
CA GLY A 135 -21.68 -13.55 -4.86
C GLY A 135 -20.58 -13.33 -5.90
N VAL A 136 -20.86 -13.72 -7.13
CA VAL A 136 -19.89 -13.71 -8.24
C VAL A 136 -19.46 -12.27 -8.60
N ASP A 137 -20.36 -11.31 -8.55
CA ASP A 137 -20.05 -9.91 -8.88
C ASP A 137 -19.15 -9.26 -7.82
N LEU A 138 -19.34 -9.63 -6.55
CA LEU A 138 -18.45 -9.20 -5.48
C LEU A 138 -17.03 -9.75 -5.67
N ILE A 139 -16.91 -11.05 -5.96
CA ILE A 139 -15.63 -11.70 -6.24
C ILE A 139 -14.94 -11.06 -7.45
N ARG A 140 -15.69 -10.79 -8.52
CA ARG A 140 -15.16 -10.11 -9.71
C ARG A 140 -14.64 -8.70 -9.38
N ARG A 141 -15.38 -7.94 -8.56
CA ARG A 141 -14.95 -6.59 -8.14
C ARG A 141 -13.67 -6.64 -7.31
N LEU A 142 -13.56 -7.58 -6.36
CA LEU A 142 -12.36 -7.75 -5.54
C LEU A 142 -11.17 -8.28 -6.34
N TYR A 143 -11.41 -9.10 -7.37
CA TYR A 143 -10.38 -9.51 -8.31
C TYR A 143 -9.77 -8.30 -9.04
N TRP A 144 -10.60 -7.41 -9.58
CA TRP A 144 -10.12 -6.19 -10.24
C TRP A 144 -9.39 -5.26 -9.27
N HIS A 145 -9.91 -5.10 -8.05
CA HIS A 145 -9.21 -4.35 -7.00
C HIS A 145 -7.80 -4.91 -6.77
N ARG A 146 -7.68 -6.23 -6.59
CA ARG A 146 -6.38 -6.90 -6.40
C ARG A 146 -5.44 -6.69 -7.58
N LEU A 147 -5.94 -6.84 -8.81
CA LEU A 147 -5.14 -6.67 -10.01
C LEU A 147 -4.58 -5.25 -10.12
N ILE A 148 -5.41 -4.23 -9.85
CA ILE A 148 -4.97 -2.83 -9.86
C ILE A 148 -3.93 -2.60 -8.76
N THR A 149 -4.13 -3.12 -7.54
CA THR A 149 -3.13 -3.05 -6.45
C THR A 149 -1.80 -3.67 -6.86
N GLN A 150 -1.81 -4.82 -7.55
CA GLN A 150 -0.59 -5.47 -8.05
C GLN A 150 0.11 -4.63 -9.14
N ILE A 151 -0.65 -4.02 -10.04
CA ILE A 151 -0.09 -3.13 -11.08
C ILE A 151 0.56 -1.91 -10.42
N ILE A 152 -0.12 -1.27 -9.46
CA ILE A 152 0.46 -0.15 -8.71
C ILE A 152 1.76 -0.60 -8.04
N GLY A 153 1.78 -1.78 -7.40
CA GLY A 153 2.97 -2.34 -6.77
C GLY A 153 4.12 -2.59 -7.73
N MET A 154 3.85 -3.25 -8.85
CA MET A 154 4.85 -3.53 -9.87
C MET A 154 5.45 -2.24 -10.42
N VAL A 155 4.62 -1.25 -10.77
CA VAL A 155 5.08 0.06 -11.26
C VAL A 155 5.89 0.78 -10.18
N SER A 156 5.44 0.75 -8.93
CA SER A 156 6.13 1.40 -7.82
C SER A 156 7.51 0.80 -7.60
N ILE A 157 7.61 -0.52 -7.48
CA ILE A 157 8.89 -1.23 -7.31
C ILE A 157 9.82 -0.92 -8.48
N PHE A 158 9.31 -0.96 -9.71
CA PHE A 158 10.11 -0.66 -10.90
C PHE A 158 10.69 0.76 -10.88
N VAL A 159 9.85 1.77 -10.63
CA VAL A 159 10.28 3.18 -10.54
C VAL A 159 11.29 3.37 -9.40
N THR A 160 11.01 2.76 -8.24
CA THR A 160 11.89 2.78 -7.08
C THR A 160 13.26 2.17 -7.38
N VAL A 161 13.32 1.05 -8.09
CA VAL A 161 14.58 0.40 -8.50
C VAL A 161 15.38 1.29 -9.43
N ILE A 162 14.75 1.89 -10.45
CA ILE A 162 15.43 2.81 -11.35
C ILE A 162 15.99 4.02 -10.58
N TRP A 163 15.18 4.61 -9.71
CA TRP A 163 15.59 5.76 -8.92
C TRP A 163 16.72 5.41 -7.95
N GLY A 164 16.62 4.27 -7.26
CA GLY A 164 17.65 3.80 -6.34
C GLY A 164 18.99 3.54 -7.04
N MET A 165 18.97 2.95 -8.23
CA MET A 165 20.17 2.79 -9.05
C MET A 165 20.78 4.13 -9.45
N TYR A 166 19.95 5.10 -9.88
CA TYR A 166 20.41 6.44 -10.22
C TYR A 166 21.11 7.15 -9.05
N GLN A 167 20.54 7.06 -7.83
CA GLN A 167 21.15 7.63 -6.63
C GLN A 167 22.46 6.92 -6.25
N ASN A 168 22.49 5.58 -6.35
CA ASN A 168 23.69 4.80 -6.06
C ASN A 168 24.85 5.13 -7.02
N ILE A 169 24.56 5.30 -8.32
CA ILE A 169 25.59 5.68 -9.30
C ILE A 169 26.07 7.12 -9.07
N THR A 170 25.16 8.06 -8.85
CA THR A 170 25.51 9.48 -8.66
C THR A 170 26.35 9.69 -7.40
N SER A 171 26.05 8.95 -6.33
CA SER A 171 26.82 9.00 -5.08
C SER A 171 28.19 8.31 -5.16
N GLN A 172 28.37 7.36 -6.09
CA GLN A 172 29.68 6.73 -6.38
C GLN A 172 30.56 7.60 -7.28
N VAL A 173 29.98 8.36 -8.21
CA VAL A 173 30.73 9.21 -9.16
C VAL A 173 31.18 10.53 -8.54
N LEU A 174 30.47 11.03 -7.51
CA LEU A 174 30.81 12.25 -6.78
C LEU A 174 31.54 11.99 -5.44
N GLY A 175 31.89 10.73 -5.16
CA GLY A 175 32.65 10.29 -3.98
C GLY A 175 34.15 10.28 -4.22
#